data_AF-A0A1H1C6F7-F1
#
_entry.id   AF-A0A1H1C6F7-F1
#
_cell.length_a   1.000
_cell.length_b   1.000
_cell.length_c   1.000
_cell.angle_alpha   90.00
_cell.angle_beta   90.00
_cell.angle_gamma   90.00
#
_symmetry.space_group_name_H-M   'P 1'
#
loop_
_entity.id
_entity.type
_entity.pdbx_description
1 polymer ?
#
loop_
_entity_poly.entity_id
_entity_poly.type
_entity_poly.pdbx_seq_one_letter_code
_entity_poly.pdbx_strand_id
1 'polypeptide(L)'
;MGILDRLEEEFVDVSTSRATLKELLELAVGSILFVLLAGGLAYYLLGRTVALAVVVVLALVFAITIVSQTYWALTGRSDYRE
;
A
#
# COMPACT_ATOMS: atom_id res chain seq x y z
N MET A 1 5.50 -27.96 18.23
CA MET A 1 5.27 -26.98 17.16
C MET A 1 6.60 -26.48 16.68
N GLY A 2 6.92 -26.81 15.43
CA GLY A 2 8.19 -26.45 14.81
C GLY A 2 8.28 -24.95 14.52
N ILE A 3 9.49 -24.46 14.25
CA ILE A 3 9.72 -23.07 13.80
C ILE A 3 8.91 -22.79 12.52
N LEU A 4 8.72 -23.81 11.68
CA LEU A 4 7.91 -23.72 10.47
C LEU A 4 6.41 -23.54 10.77
N ASP A 5 5.83 -24.29 11.71
CA ASP A 5 4.42 -24.13 12.10
C ASP A 5 4.13 -22.71 12.62
N ARG A 6 5.07 -22.14 13.39
CA ARG A 6 4.92 -20.77 13.92
C ARG A 6 5.00 -19.72 12.81
N LEU A 7 5.93 -19.88 11.87
CA LEU A 7 6.01 -18.98 10.72
C LEU A 7 4.77 -19.11 9.84
N GLU A 8 4.29 -20.32 9.61
CA GLU A 8 3.05 -20.57 8.85
C GLU A 8 1.84 -19.88 9.52
N GLU A 9 1.64 -20.05 10.84
CA GLU A 9 0.59 -19.34 11.58
C GLU A 9 0.73 -17.81 11.47
N GLU A 10 1.94 -17.27 11.60
CA GLU A 10 2.20 -15.83 11.51
C GLU A 10 1.96 -15.29 10.08
N PHE A 11 2.38 -16.03 9.05
CA PHE A 11 2.11 -15.67 7.65
C PHE A 11 0.63 -15.83 7.30
N VAL A 12 -0.06 -16.81 7.88
CA VAL A 12 -1.51 -17.00 7.70
C VAL A 12 -2.28 -15.86 8.33
N ASP A 13 -1.93 -15.42 9.54
CA ASP A 13 -2.61 -14.33 10.24
C ASP A 13 -2.39 -12.98 9.52
N VAL A 14 -1.17 -12.71 9.04
CA VAL A 14 -0.86 -11.56 8.17
C VAL A 14 -1.63 -11.64 6.84
N SER A 15 -1.80 -12.84 6.27
CA SER A 15 -2.60 -13.03 5.04
C SER A 15 -4.12 -12.97 5.26
N THR A 16 -4.57 -13.00 6.51
CA THR A 16 -5.99 -12.97 6.90
C THR A 16 -6.44 -11.56 7.28
N SER A 17 -5.52 -10.66 7.63
CA SER A 17 -5.80 -9.24 7.85
C SER A 17 -6.25 -8.58 6.56
N ARG A 18 -7.58 -8.46 6.40
CA ARG A 18 -8.19 -7.76 5.27
C ARG A 18 -8.11 -6.26 5.53
N ALA A 19 -7.58 -5.52 4.56
CA ALA A 19 -7.76 -4.08 4.53
C ALA A 19 -9.27 -3.78 4.40
N THR A 20 -9.84 -3.16 5.42
CA THR A 20 -11.20 -2.65 5.43
C THR A 20 -11.32 -1.48 4.44
N LEU A 21 -12.54 -1.20 3.96
CA LEU A 21 -12.80 -0.04 3.07
C LEU A 21 -12.32 1.29 3.68
N LYS A 22 -12.39 1.40 5.02
CA LYS A 22 -11.88 2.55 5.76
C LYS A 22 -10.36 2.67 5.62
N GLU A 23 -9.63 1.58 5.83
CA GLU A 23 -8.16 1.56 5.71
C GLU A 23 -7.70 1.84 4.27
N LEU A 24 -8.44 1.35 3.27
CA LEU A 24 -8.18 1.69 1.86
C LEU A 24 -8.37 3.19 1.59
N LEU A 25 -9.40 3.80 2.17
CA LEU A 25 -9.64 5.23 2.03
C LEU A 25 -8.59 6.07 2.78
N GLU A 26 -8.20 5.66 3.99
CA GLU A 26 -7.12 6.29 4.74
C GLU A 26 -5.77 6.17 4.00
N LEU A 27 -5.49 5.03 3.39
CA LEU A 27 -4.31 4.83 2.54
C LEU A 27 -4.34 5.75 1.32
N ALA A 28 -5.47 5.83 0.62
CA ALA A 28 -5.62 6.68 -0.55
C ALA A 28 -5.40 8.16 -0.17
N VAL A 29 -6.08 8.66 0.87
CA VAL A 29 -5.94 10.04 1.33
C VAL A 29 -4.53 10.31 1.83
N GLY A 30 -3.98 9.43 2.67
CA GLY A 30 -2.63 9.54 3.20
C GLY A 30 -1.57 9.57 2.10
N SER A 31 -1.71 8.72 1.08
CA SER A 31 -0.80 8.69 -0.07
C SER A 31 -0.83 9.99 -0.88
N ILE A 32 -2.02 10.55 -1.14
CA ILE A 32 -2.15 11.83 -1.86
C ILE A 32 -1.47 12.95 -1.09
N LEU A 33 -1.78 13.07 0.22
CA LEU A 33 -1.17 14.08 1.08
C LEU A 33 0.35 13.93 1.13
N PHE A 34 0.84 12.70 1.24
CA PHE A 34 2.27 12.40 1.25
C PHE A 34 2.94 12.80 -0.06
N VAL A 35 2.37 12.44 -1.21
CA VAL A 35 2.91 12.80 -2.54
C VAL A 35 2.96 14.32 -2.72
N LEU A 36 1.91 15.03 -2.32
CA LEU A 36 1.85 16.49 -2.41
C LEU A 36 2.90 17.16 -1.51
N LEU A 37 3.04 16.70 -0.27
CA LEU A 37 4.03 17.24 0.68
C LEU A 37 5.46 16.94 0.21
N ALA A 38 5.75 15.69 -0.16
CA ALA A 38 7.07 15.29 -0.65
C ALA A 38 7.43 16.01 -1.95
N GLY A 39 6.48 16.12 -2.89
CA GLY A 39 6.65 16.85 -4.14
C GLY A 39 6.86 18.35 -3.91
N GLY A 40 6.08 18.97 -3.04
CA GLY A 40 6.23 20.38 -2.67
C GLY A 40 7.56 20.67 -2.00
N LEU A 41 8.01 19.79 -1.09
CA LEU A 41 9.31 19.90 -0.45
C LEU A 41 10.46 19.72 -1.44
N ALA A 42 10.37 18.71 -2.32
CA ALA A 42 11.36 18.50 -3.38
C ALA A 42 11.40 19.68 -4.35
N TYR A 43 10.25 20.29 -4.67
CA TYR A 43 10.19 21.49 -5.49
C TYR A 43 10.91 22.65 -4.82
N TYR A 44 10.64 22.87 -3.54
CA TYR A 44 11.23 23.94 -2.76
C TYR A 44 12.76 23.81 -2.62
N LEU A 45 13.26 22.59 -2.39
CA LEU A 45 14.67 22.35 -2.10
C LEU A 45 15.54 22.04 -3.33
N LEU A 46 14.98 21.33 -4.31
CA LEU A 46 15.72 20.70 -5.42
C LEU A 46 15.21 21.13 -6.80
N GLY A 47 14.14 21.93 -6.84
CA GLY A 47 13.57 22.48 -8.05
C GLY A 47 12.61 21.53 -8.79
N ARG A 48 12.10 22.03 -9.91
CA ARG A 48 10.97 21.43 -10.65
C ARG A 48 11.24 20.01 -11.14
N THR A 49 12.40 19.76 -11.73
CA THR A 49 12.69 18.46 -12.35
C THR A 49 12.71 17.33 -11.32
N VAL A 50 13.37 17.56 -10.18
CA VAL A 50 13.42 16.56 -9.10
C VAL A 50 12.05 16.37 -8.48
N ALA A 51 11.31 17.46 -8.25
CA ALA A 51 9.93 17.37 -7.75
C ALA A 51 9.03 16.51 -8.63
N LEU A 52 9.09 16.71 -9.95
CA LEU A 52 8.32 15.91 -10.91
C LEU A 52 8.72 14.42 -10.85
N ALA A 53 10.02 14.13 -10.81
CA ALA A 53 10.50 12.76 -10.67
C ALA A 53 9.99 12.10 -9.39
N VAL A 54 10.08 12.79 -8.24
CA VAL A 54 9.59 12.32 -6.94
C VAL A 54 8.08 12.05 -6.98
N VAL A 55 7.30 12.98 -7.52
CA VAL A 55 5.84 12.82 -7.64
C VAL A 55 5.49 11.62 -8.50
N VAL A 56 6.12 11.46 -9.67
CA VAL A 56 5.86 10.34 -10.59
C VAL A 56 6.19 9.00 -9.94
N VAL A 57 7.36 8.88 -9.32
CA VAL A 57 7.79 7.64 -8.67
C VAL A 57 6.85 7.27 -7.51
N LEU A 58 6.55 8.22 -6.63
CA LEU A 58 5.66 7.96 -5.49
C LEU A 58 4.23 7.64 -5.94
N ALA A 59 3.71 8.37 -6.93
CA ALA A 59 2.38 8.10 -7.47
C ALA A 59 2.28 6.68 -8.05
N LEU A 60 3.32 6.22 -8.77
CA LEU A 60 3.37 4.85 -9.28
C LEU A 60 3.37 3.82 -8.15
N VAL A 61 4.22 4.00 -7.14
CA VAL A 61 4.29 3.10 -5.98
C VAL A 61 2.95 3.00 -5.27
N PHE A 62 2.33 4.13 -4.94
CA PHE A 62 1.03 4.14 -4.26
C PHE A 62 -0.10 3.60 -5.13
N ALA A 63 -0.09 3.86 -6.44
CA ALA A 63 -1.07 3.28 -7.36
C ALA A 63 -1.00 1.75 -7.35
N ILE A 64 0.19 1.17 -7.45
CA ILE A 64 0.39 -0.29 -7.39
C ILE A 64 -0.11 -0.83 -6.04
N THR A 65 0.25 -0.17 -4.94
CA THR A 65 -0.18 -0.57 -3.59
C THR A 65 -1.70 -0.55 -3.45
N ILE A 66 -2.36 0.55 -3.83
CA ILE A 66 -3.82 0.68 -3.73
C ILE A 66 -4.52 -0.36 -4.59
N VAL A 67 -4.06 -0.59 -5.83
CA VAL A 67 -4.63 -1.60 -6.72
C VAL A 67 -4.48 -3.00 -6.14
N SER A 68 -3.30 -3.33 -5.59
CA SER A 68 -3.05 -4.62 -4.95
C SER A 68 -3.98 -4.84 -3.74
N GLN A 69 -4.05 -3.87 -2.84
CA GLN A 69 -4.91 -3.94 -1.65
C GLN A 69 -6.40 -4.02 -2.04
N THR A 70 -6.81 -3.26 -3.06
CA THR A 70 -8.19 -3.28 -3.58
C THR A 70 -8.53 -4.62 -4.21
N TYR A 71 -7.61 -5.20 -5.00
CA TYR A 71 -7.78 -6.52 -5.59
C TYR A 71 -8.04 -7.55 -4.50
N TRP A 72 -7.18 -7.62 -3.48
CA TRP A 72 -7.33 -8.56 -2.36
C TRP A 72 -8.60 -8.33 -1.54
N ALA A 73 -9.01 -7.06 -1.34
CA ALA A 73 -10.25 -6.73 -0.65
C ALA A 73 -11.48 -7.23 -1.42
N LEU A 74 -11.47 -7.17 -2.76
CA LEU A 74 -12.56 -7.60 -3.63
C LEU A 74 -12.60 -9.11 -3.87
N THR A 75 -11.44 -9.73 -4.13
CA THR A 75 -11.34 -11.17 -4.47
C THR A 75 -11.24 -12.07 -3.26
N GLY A 76 -11.32 -11.51 -2.04
CA GLY A 76 -11.02 -12.16 -0.78
C GLY A 76 -11.40 -13.64 -0.71
N ARG A 77 -10.39 -14.52 -0.82
CA ARG A 77 -10.39 -15.99 -0.60
C ARG A 77 -11.79 -16.63 -0.54
N SER A 78 -12.48 -16.75 -1.67
CA SER A 78 -13.53 -17.79 -1.81
C SER A 78 -12.91 -19.20 -1.84
N ASP A 79 -11.63 -19.30 -2.17
CA ASP A 79 -10.98 -20.55 -2.57
C ASP A 79 -10.31 -21.33 -1.43
N TYR A 80 -10.54 -20.93 -0.17
CA TYR A 80 -9.93 -21.57 1.02
C TYR A 80 -10.95 -22.19 1.97
N ARG A 81 -12.15 -22.49 1.47
CA ARG A 81 -13.09 -23.41 2.11
C ARG A 81 -13.16 -24.69 1.27
N GLU A 82 -12.22 -25.59 1.51
CA GLU A 82 -12.51 -27.03 1.60
C GLU A 82 -12.24 -27.45 3.05
#